data_AF-A0A936YA03-F1
#
_entry.id   AF-A0A936YA03-F1
#
_cell.length_a   1.000
_cell.length_b   1.000
_cell.length_c   1.000
_cell.angle_alpha   90.00
_cell.angle_beta   90.00
_cell.angle_gamma   90.00
#
_symmetry.space_group_name_H-M   'P 1'
#
loop_
_entity.id
_entity.type
_entity.pdbx_description
1 polymer ?
#
loop_
_entity_poly.entity_id
_entity_poly.type
_entity_poly.pdbx_seq_one_letter_code
_entity_poly.pdbx_strand_id
1 'polypeptide(L)'
;MKALLFSLVFAAGIAHAQNIQPGQYDYAVTTEMMGMKIPINFKQCVTQKDVDSNQAYVNQKGSDGCTPPVVKRDGSSIAIKYTCSNPKMTGEGKGVVNADSFSIQMNVIHHDMGNSLIKTQVTGKRVGAC
;
A
#
# COMPACT_ATOMS: atom_id res chain seq x y z
N MET A 1 -27.03 -45.20 30.32
CA MET A 1 -25.80 -44.65 29.74
C MET A 1 -26.08 -43.24 29.27
N LYS A 2 -25.54 -42.21 29.94
CA LYS A 2 -25.72 -40.79 29.58
C LYS A 2 -24.52 -40.38 28.72
N ALA A 3 -24.73 -40.24 27.42
CA ALA A 3 -23.73 -39.70 26.51
C ALA A 3 -23.73 -38.17 26.61
N LEU A 4 -22.71 -37.61 27.26
CA LEU A 4 -22.41 -36.19 27.26
C LEU A 4 -21.71 -35.85 25.93
N LEU A 5 -22.45 -35.25 25.00
CA LEU A 5 -21.92 -34.67 23.78
C LEU A 5 -21.24 -33.33 24.11
N PHE A 6 -19.91 -33.32 24.02
CA PHE A 6 -19.06 -32.14 24.17
C PHE A 6 -19.04 -31.38 22.84
N SER A 7 -19.79 -30.29 22.71
CA SER A 7 -19.74 -29.41 21.53
C SER A 7 -18.46 -28.56 21.56
N LEU A 8 -17.50 -28.87 20.70
CA LEU A 8 -16.37 -27.99 20.39
C LEU A 8 -16.88 -26.77 19.60
N VAL A 9 -16.89 -25.60 20.23
CA VAL A 9 -17.04 -24.30 19.55
C VAL A 9 -15.69 -23.97 18.89
N PHE A 10 -15.59 -24.20 17.58
CA PHE A 10 -14.49 -23.72 16.76
C PHE A 10 -14.62 -22.19 16.64
N ALA A 11 -13.84 -21.45 17.43
CA ALA A 11 -13.64 -20.02 17.19
C ALA A 11 -12.80 -19.89 15.92
N ALA A 12 -13.46 -19.70 14.78
CA ALA A 12 -12.81 -19.28 13.55
C ALA A 12 -12.20 -17.90 13.80
N GLY A 13 -10.90 -17.87 14.09
CA GLY A 13 -10.12 -16.64 14.16
C GLY A 13 -10.25 -15.94 12.83
N ILE A 14 -10.99 -14.83 12.81
CA ILE A 14 -11.09 -13.95 11.65
C ILE A 14 -9.68 -13.41 11.45
N ALA A 15 -8.97 -13.95 10.45
CA ALA A 15 -7.70 -13.39 10.01
C ALA A 15 -7.99 -12.00 9.43
N HIS A 16 -8.05 -10.99 10.30
CA HIS A 16 -8.06 -9.60 9.88
C HIS A 16 -6.79 -9.40 9.07
N ALA A 17 -6.94 -9.12 7.77
CA ALA A 17 -5.82 -8.71 6.92
C ALA A 17 -5.07 -7.58 7.63
N GLN A 18 -3.79 -7.79 7.93
CA GLN A 18 -2.98 -6.79 8.62
C GLN A 18 -2.93 -5.53 7.76
N ASN A 19 -3.40 -4.44 8.34
CA ASN A 19 -3.43 -3.12 7.71
C ASN A 19 -2.74 -2.12 8.63
N ILE A 20 -2.31 -0.99 8.07
CA ILE A 20 -1.68 0.08 8.86
C ILE A 20 -2.72 0.79 9.73
N GLN A 21 -2.28 1.41 10.82
CA GLN A 21 -3.13 2.22 11.70
C GLN A 21 -3.14 3.70 11.26
N PRO A 22 -4.22 4.46 11.51
CA PRO A 22 -4.19 5.91 11.34
C PRO A 22 -3.15 6.60 12.24
N GLY A 23 -2.56 7.70 11.77
CA GLY A 23 -1.61 8.49 12.53
C GLY A 23 -0.65 9.29 11.66
N GLN A 24 0.33 9.92 12.28
CA GLN A 24 1.40 10.61 11.58
C GLN A 24 2.45 9.59 11.10
N TYR A 25 2.81 9.66 9.82
CA TYR A 25 3.79 8.77 9.19
C TYR A 25 4.97 9.56 8.63
N ASP A 26 6.16 8.99 8.77
CA ASP A 26 7.36 9.38 8.05
C ASP A 26 7.47 8.52 6.79
N TYR A 27 7.39 9.17 5.64
CA TYR A 27 7.51 8.56 4.33
C TYR A 27 8.91 8.76 3.78
N ALA A 28 9.46 7.69 3.21
CA ALA A 28 10.64 7.75 2.34
C ALA A 28 10.31 7.14 0.99
N VAL A 29 10.45 7.93 -0.07
CA VAL A 29 10.17 7.54 -1.45
C VAL A 29 11.46 7.64 -2.24
N THR A 30 11.87 6.56 -2.88
CA THR A 30 12.97 6.58 -3.84
C THR A 30 12.43 6.24 -5.21
N THR A 31 12.52 7.18 -6.14
CA THR A 31 12.16 6.96 -7.54
C THR A 31 13.41 6.81 -8.39
N GLU A 32 13.47 5.76 -9.20
CA GLU A 32 14.52 5.52 -10.19
C GLU A 32 13.94 5.65 -11.59
N MET A 33 14.52 6.55 -12.39
CA MET A 33 14.13 6.79 -13.77
C MET A 33 15.38 7.16 -14.57
N MET A 34 15.58 6.53 -15.73
CA MET A 34 16.74 6.76 -16.61
C MET A 34 18.10 6.67 -15.88
N GLY A 35 18.24 5.75 -14.93
CA GLY A 35 19.47 5.54 -14.16
C GLY A 35 19.73 6.57 -13.05
N MET A 36 18.87 7.58 -12.89
CA MET A 36 18.93 8.53 -11.78
C MET A 36 18.02 8.09 -10.63
N LYS A 37 18.50 8.22 -9.39
CA LYS A 37 17.72 7.96 -8.16
C LYS A 37 17.38 9.28 -7.48
N ILE A 38 16.10 9.50 -7.21
CA ILE A 38 15.57 10.72 -6.58
C ILE A 38 14.91 10.32 -5.26
N PRO A 39 15.57 10.56 -4.11
CA PRO A 39 14.98 10.34 -2.80
C PRO A 39 14.14 11.54 -2.35
N ILE A 40 12.98 11.28 -1.78
CA ILE A 40 12.07 12.27 -1.20
C ILE A 40 11.62 11.75 0.15
N ASN A 41 11.76 12.58 1.19
CA ASN A 41 11.26 12.29 2.52
C ASN A 41 10.23 13.35 2.91
N PHE A 42 9.12 12.92 3.49
CA PHE A 42 8.09 13.84 3.97
C PHE A 42 7.29 13.18 5.09
N LYS A 43 6.55 13.99 5.84
CA LYS A 43 5.60 13.49 6.83
C LYS A 43 4.19 13.69 6.33
N GLN A 44 3.30 12.74 6.60
CA GLN A 44 1.89 12.85 6.24
C GLN A 44 1.02 12.25 7.35
N CYS A 45 -0.05 12.96 7.69
CA CYS A 45 -1.12 12.38 8.49
C CYS A 45 -1.92 11.40 7.61
N VAL A 46 -1.96 10.15 8.04
CA VAL A 46 -2.73 9.08 7.43
C VAL A 46 -4.01 8.91 8.22
N THR A 47 -5.13 9.19 7.59
CA THR A 47 -6.46 9.05 8.19
C THR A 47 -7.02 7.64 7.97
N GLN A 48 -8.07 7.27 8.72
CA GLN A 48 -8.77 6.01 8.48
C GLN A 48 -9.31 5.91 7.04
N LYS A 49 -9.79 7.03 6.47
CA LYS A 49 -10.22 7.10 5.07
C LYS A 49 -9.09 6.71 4.10
N ASP A 50 -7.85 7.12 4.38
CA ASP A 50 -6.70 6.79 3.53
C ASP A 50 -6.32 5.32 3.63
N VAL A 51 -6.48 4.72 4.81
CA VAL A 51 -6.30 3.29 5.06
C VAL A 51 -7.37 2.48 4.32
N ASP A 52 -8.63 2.86 4.45
CA ASP A 52 -9.78 2.14 3.87
C ASP A 52 -9.80 2.23 2.34
N SER A 53 -9.40 3.38 1.79
CA SER A 53 -9.27 3.60 0.34
C SER A 53 -7.95 3.10 -0.24
N ASN A 54 -7.05 2.57 0.60
CA ASN A 54 -5.69 2.15 0.26
C ASN A 54 -4.80 3.26 -0.35
N GLN A 55 -5.17 4.52 -0.18
CA GLN A 55 -4.41 5.68 -0.67
C GLN A 55 -3.12 5.90 0.11
N ALA A 56 -3.03 5.38 1.34
CA ALA A 56 -1.84 5.54 2.18
C ALA A 56 -0.56 4.90 1.59
N TYR A 57 -0.69 3.97 0.64
CA TYR A 57 0.42 3.20 0.06
C TYR A 57 0.96 3.74 -1.25
N VAL A 58 0.20 4.62 -1.88
CA VAL A 58 0.48 5.14 -3.21
C VAL A 58 0.60 6.65 -3.11
N ASN A 59 1.68 7.21 -3.67
CA ASN A 59 1.81 8.65 -3.76
C ASN A 59 1.03 9.14 -4.98
N GLN A 60 -0.29 9.24 -4.86
CA GLN A 60 -1.19 9.74 -5.92
C GLN A 60 -1.40 11.27 -5.85
N LYS A 61 -0.66 12.00 -4.98
CA LYS A 61 -0.80 13.45 -4.93
C LYS A 61 -0.39 14.05 -6.27
N GLY A 62 -1.35 14.69 -6.96
CA GLY A 62 -1.17 15.31 -8.27
C GLY A 62 -1.45 14.40 -9.47
N SER A 63 -2.04 13.22 -9.27
CA SER A 63 -2.35 12.28 -10.35
C SER A 63 -3.84 12.27 -10.68
N ASP A 64 -4.28 13.25 -11.49
CA ASP A 64 -5.65 13.29 -11.99
C ASP A 64 -5.96 12.06 -12.86
N GLY A 65 -7.16 11.50 -12.73
CA GLY A 65 -7.58 10.37 -13.55
C GLY A 65 -6.91 9.02 -13.20
N CYS A 66 -6.34 8.88 -12.01
CA CYS A 66 -5.95 7.58 -11.47
C CYS A 66 -7.14 6.83 -10.86
N THR A 67 -7.25 5.54 -11.18
CA THR A 67 -8.17 4.64 -10.51
C THR A 67 -7.73 4.45 -9.05
N PRO A 68 -8.68 4.27 -8.11
CA PRO A 68 -8.34 3.77 -6.78
C PRO A 68 -7.49 2.50 -6.89
N PRO A 69 -6.44 2.35 -6.08
CA PRO A 69 -5.57 1.19 -6.15
C PRO A 69 -6.33 -0.08 -5.76
N VAL A 70 -6.23 -1.11 -6.59
CA VAL A 70 -6.68 -2.45 -6.27
C VAL A 70 -5.61 -3.10 -5.40
N VAL A 71 -5.99 -3.48 -4.18
CA VAL A 71 -5.07 -4.08 -3.21
C VAL A 71 -5.49 -5.50 -2.89
N LYS A 72 -4.53 -6.43 -2.98
CA LYS A 72 -4.65 -7.79 -2.45
C LYS A 72 -3.72 -7.94 -1.26
N ARG A 73 -4.21 -8.56 -0.18
CA ARG A 73 -3.43 -8.85 1.02
C ARG A 73 -3.45 -10.34 1.32
N ASP A 74 -2.31 -10.84 1.78
CA ASP A 74 -2.15 -12.21 2.32
C ASP A 74 -1.19 -12.14 3.50
N GLY A 75 -1.75 -12.20 4.72
CA GLY A 75 -1.01 -11.87 5.95
C GLY A 75 -0.43 -10.46 5.88
N SER A 76 0.90 -10.36 6.02
CA SER A 76 1.66 -9.11 5.89
C SER A 76 2.01 -8.75 4.44
N SER A 77 1.80 -9.65 3.48
CA SER A 77 2.11 -9.38 2.08
C SER A 77 1.04 -8.51 1.43
N ILE A 78 1.46 -7.51 0.65
CA ILE A 78 0.58 -6.63 -0.12
C ILE A 78 0.95 -6.68 -1.61
N ALA A 79 -0.06 -6.69 -2.47
CA ALA A 79 0.08 -6.44 -3.89
C ALA A 79 -0.88 -5.32 -4.32
N ILE A 80 -0.37 -4.36 -5.09
CA ILE A 80 -1.09 -3.15 -5.49
C ILE A 80 -1.11 -3.05 -7.01
N LYS A 81 -2.24 -2.67 -7.59
CA LYS A 81 -2.34 -2.27 -8.99
C LYS A 81 -3.16 -1.00 -9.13
N TYR A 82 -2.75 -0.11 -10.03
CA TYR A 82 -3.54 1.07 -10.40
C TYR A 82 -3.25 1.48 -11.84
N THR A 83 -4.16 2.26 -12.41
CA THR A 83 -4.01 2.82 -13.75
C THR A 83 -4.37 4.30 -13.72
N CYS A 84 -3.67 5.11 -14.48
CA CYS A 84 -3.93 6.55 -14.63
C CYS A 84 -4.16 6.89 -16.08
N SER A 85 -5.14 7.75 -16.36
CA SER A 85 -5.42 8.26 -17.70
C SER A 85 -4.63 9.52 -18.04
N ASN A 86 -4.18 10.29 -17.04
CA ASN A 86 -3.42 11.52 -17.26
C ASN A 86 -2.38 11.82 -16.16
N PRO A 87 -1.07 11.64 -16.42
CA PRO A 87 -0.51 11.03 -17.62
C PRO A 87 -0.88 9.54 -17.71
N LYS A 88 -0.82 8.97 -18.91
CA LYS A 88 -1.22 7.57 -19.13
C LYS A 88 -0.20 6.63 -18.49
N MET A 89 -0.57 5.98 -17.39
CA MET A 89 0.33 5.12 -16.61
C MET A 89 -0.33 3.85 -16.10
N THR A 90 0.45 2.80 -15.91
CA THR A 90 0.06 1.61 -15.14
C THR A 90 1.08 1.33 -14.05
N GLY A 91 0.64 1.13 -12.82
CA GLY A 91 1.50 0.79 -11.69
C GLY A 91 1.17 -0.58 -11.12
N GLU A 92 2.20 -1.38 -10.85
CA GLU A 92 2.10 -2.60 -10.06
C GLU A 92 3.12 -2.58 -8.92
N GLY A 93 2.70 -2.94 -7.71
CA GLY A 93 3.56 -2.95 -6.55
C GLY A 93 3.41 -4.22 -5.71
N LYS A 94 4.49 -4.59 -5.02
CA LYS A 94 4.50 -5.65 -4.01
C LYS A 94 5.29 -5.20 -2.80
N GLY A 95 4.90 -5.68 -1.63
CA GLY A 95 5.55 -5.27 -0.41
C GLY A 95 5.08 -6.01 0.83
N VAL A 96 5.45 -5.44 1.96
CA VAL A 96 5.02 -5.88 3.28
C VAL A 96 4.35 -4.74 4.03
N VAL A 97 3.34 -5.08 4.81
CA VAL A 97 2.55 -4.18 5.66
C VAL A 97 2.45 -4.77 7.05
N ASN A 98 2.75 -3.95 8.04
CA ASN A 98 2.53 -4.18 9.46
C ASN A 98 1.64 -3.05 10.01
N ALA A 99 1.23 -3.14 11.28
CA ALA A 99 0.38 -2.12 11.90
C ALA A 99 0.98 -0.70 11.83
N ASP A 100 2.28 -0.55 12.08
CA ASP A 100 2.95 0.75 12.16
C ASP A 100 3.90 1.03 10.98
N SER A 101 4.01 0.14 10.01
CA SER A 101 4.97 0.32 8.92
C SER A 101 4.59 -0.42 7.65
N PHE A 102 5.13 0.05 6.52
CA PHE A 102 5.08 -0.66 5.27
C PHE A 102 6.30 -0.38 4.41
N SER A 103 6.58 -1.29 3.49
CA SER A 103 7.63 -1.16 2.48
C SER A 103 7.14 -1.80 1.19
N ILE A 104 7.03 -1.01 0.14
CA ILE A 104 6.45 -1.41 -1.15
C ILE A 104 7.40 -1.02 -2.26
N GLN A 105 7.67 -1.96 -3.15
CA GLN A 105 8.36 -1.71 -4.41
C GLN A 105 7.31 -1.66 -5.53
N MET A 106 7.33 -0.60 -6.33
CA MET A 106 6.43 -0.37 -7.44
C MET A 106 7.21 -0.29 -8.75
N ASN A 107 6.64 -0.87 -9.79
CA ASN A 107 7.02 -0.65 -11.18
C ASN A 107 5.88 0.14 -11.83
N VAL A 108 6.20 1.33 -12.33
CA VAL A 108 5.26 2.20 -13.03
C VAL A 108 5.69 2.32 -14.47
N ILE A 109 4.78 2.02 -15.40
CA ILE A 109 4.99 2.20 -16.84
C ILE A 109 4.35 3.51 -17.25
N HIS A 110 5.14 4.42 -17.80
CA HIS A 110 4.67 5.68 -18.37
C HIS A 110 4.46 5.53 -19.87
N HIS A 111 3.21 5.38 -20.31
CA HIS A 111 2.88 5.04 -21.69
C HIS A 111 3.17 6.19 -22.66
N ASP A 112 3.00 7.44 -22.22
CA ASP A 112 3.28 8.62 -23.06
C ASP A 112 4.78 8.85 -23.27
N MET A 113 5.64 8.11 -22.55
CA MET A 113 7.11 8.13 -22.69
C MET A 113 7.61 6.81 -23.28
N GLY A 114 6.91 6.26 -24.28
CA GLY A 114 7.32 5.03 -24.95
C GLY A 114 7.38 3.81 -24.03
N ASN A 115 6.46 3.71 -23.06
CA ASN A 115 6.44 2.68 -22.01
C ASN A 115 7.69 2.68 -21.11
N SER A 116 8.22 3.87 -20.80
CA SER A 116 9.35 4.00 -19.88
C SER A 116 9.01 3.42 -18.50
N LEU A 117 9.91 2.59 -17.97
CA LEU A 117 9.79 2.02 -16.63
C LEU A 117 10.35 3.01 -15.60
N ILE A 118 9.53 3.31 -14.59
CA ILE A 118 9.87 4.06 -13.40
C ILE A 118 9.77 3.09 -12.22
N LYS A 119 10.88 2.88 -11.49
CA LYS A 119 10.85 2.05 -10.28
C LYS A 119 10.71 2.97 -9.08
N THR A 120 9.78 2.66 -8.18
CA THR A 120 9.57 3.45 -6.97
C THR A 120 9.58 2.55 -5.76
N GLN A 121 10.41 2.85 -4.78
CA GLN A 121 10.31 2.27 -3.46
C GLN A 121 9.64 3.25 -2.53
N VAL A 122 8.58 2.82 -1.84
CA VAL A 122 7.86 3.61 -0.85
C VAL A 122 7.95 2.89 0.48
N THR A 123 8.45 3.58 1.50
CA THR A 123 8.35 3.11 2.88
C THR A 123 7.60 4.15 3.71
N GLY A 124 6.86 3.67 4.71
CA GLY A 124 6.18 4.50 5.68
C GLY A 124 6.36 3.91 7.07
N LYS A 125 6.62 4.77 8.06
CA LYS A 125 6.67 4.40 9.48
C LYS A 125 5.83 5.36 10.31
N ARG A 126 4.91 4.82 11.11
CA ARG A 126 4.10 5.60 12.04
C ARG A 126 4.98 6.15 13.15
N VAL A 127 4.84 7.45 13.42
CA VAL A 127 5.60 8.17 14.46
C VAL A 127 4.71 8.69 15.59
N GLY A 128 3.39 8.58 15.46
CA GLY A 128 2.45 8.97 16.51
C GLY A 128 1.04 9.20 15.99
N ALA A 129 0.21 9.84 16.81
CA ALA A 129 -1.04 10.42 16.34
C ALA A 129 -0.76 11.62 15.43
N CYS A 130 -1.73 11.94 14.57
CA CYS A 130 -1.89 13.30 14.09
C CYS A 130 -2.50 14.12 15.24
#